data_AF-A0A1K0GDA6-F1
#
_entry.id   AF-A0A1K0GDA6-F1
#
_cell.length_a   1.000
_cell.length_b   1.000
_cell.length_c   1.000
_cell.angle_alpha   90.00
_cell.angle_beta   90.00
_cell.angle_gamma   90.00
#
_symmetry.space_group_name_H-M   'P 1'
#
loop_
_entity.id
_entity.type
_entity.pdbx_description
1 polymer ?
#
loop_
_entity_poly.entity_id
_entity_poly.type
_entity_poly.pdbx_seq_one_letter_code
_entity_poly.pdbx_strand_id
1 'polypeptide(L)'
;MPPHTCDSDAESSNLSNEPHKERAPTAPHRQMLVGTETPSCYDSDNETHYNIDTISEPNPKVLRGMLIKLTKRNKARNSNAYKKPSCCSDFHQRLSHTYNALKEAPKLTTKNWYTWNPHFRGILSNWPVAMKHLDSTMTPEHKKYDHALDGELCTILQSSALLAGNDNFNYLFVQPTNSEPWKLHNLYCRLKTDLTKMEKVAKSTLLNEVGKIHMFQANVCKLIANINKHWAKAESMGHTLPEILKVKMLIHQARYITLYHHCITMLEDTGMASNYEVLCTALFKHQDSMTTQTDHRASDLKSAQANLADGEVKNEEAYHWGKPGPDGV
;
A
#
# COMPACT_ATOMS: atom_id res chain seq x y z
N MET A 1 -30.18 -7.47 -59.89
CA MET A 1 -30.45 -6.79 -58.61
C MET A 1 -29.14 -6.65 -57.85
N PRO A 2 -28.60 -5.44 -57.67
CA PRO A 2 -27.47 -5.18 -56.77
C PRO A 2 -27.95 -4.75 -55.37
N PRO A 3 -27.17 -4.96 -54.30
CA PRO A 3 -27.58 -4.57 -52.96
C PRO A 3 -27.30 -3.09 -52.70
N HIS A 4 -28.26 -2.47 -52.03
CA HIS A 4 -28.25 -1.12 -51.48
C HIS A 4 -27.11 -0.94 -50.46
N THR A 5 -26.27 0.07 -50.68
CA THR A 5 -25.44 0.69 -49.64
C THR A 5 -26.30 1.67 -48.83
N CYS A 6 -26.31 1.48 -47.52
CA CYS A 6 -26.95 2.38 -46.56
C CYS A 6 -25.87 3.31 -46.01
N ASP A 7 -25.95 4.59 -46.35
CA ASP A 7 -25.14 5.66 -45.76
C ASP A 7 -25.62 5.90 -44.33
N SER A 8 -24.68 5.86 -43.37
CA SER A 8 -24.94 6.24 -41.98
C SER A 8 -24.25 7.57 -41.72
N ASP A 9 -25.06 8.59 -41.45
CA ASP A 9 -24.65 9.95 -41.16
C ASP A 9 -23.70 10.03 -39.96
N ALA A 10 -22.62 10.78 -40.17
CA ALA A 10 -21.64 11.13 -39.16
C ALA A 10 -22.14 12.35 -38.35
N GLU A 11 -22.66 12.11 -37.14
CA GLU A 11 -22.81 13.15 -36.13
C GLU A 11 -21.45 13.56 -35.56
N SER A 12 -20.88 14.60 -36.17
CA SER A 12 -19.71 15.33 -35.70
C SER A 12 -20.05 16.13 -34.43
N SER A 13 -19.60 15.64 -33.28
CA SER A 13 -19.68 16.34 -32.00
C SER A 13 -18.56 17.40 -31.90
N ASN A 14 -18.97 18.67 -31.99
CA ASN A 14 -18.10 19.83 -31.78
C ASN A 14 -17.71 19.95 -30.29
N LEU A 15 -16.46 19.62 -29.96
CA LEU A 15 -15.85 19.96 -28.68
C LEU A 15 -15.19 21.34 -28.77
N SER A 16 -15.79 22.29 -28.06
CA SER A 16 -15.32 23.65 -27.82
C SER A 16 -13.97 23.64 -27.07
N ASN A 17 -12.95 24.26 -27.68
CA ASN A 17 -11.69 24.60 -27.04
C ASN A 17 -11.82 25.96 -26.36
N GLU A 18 -12.00 25.97 -25.04
CA GLU A 18 -11.90 27.18 -24.23
C GLU A 18 -10.48 27.29 -23.63
N PRO A 19 -9.75 28.40 -23.86
CA PRO A 19 -8.40 28.54 -23.33
C PRO A 19 -8.43 29.04 -21.88
N HIS A 20 -7.94 28.20 -20.97
CA HIS A 20 -7.66 28.58 -19.58
C HIS A 20 -6.67 29.76 -19.52
N LYS A 21 -7.16 30.93 -19.14
CA LYS A 21 -6.32 32.06 -18.71
C LYS A 21 -5.65 31.72 -17.38
N GLU A 22 -4.34 31.52 -17.46
CA GLU A 22 -3.41 31.42 -16.35
C GLU A 22 -3.42 32.75 -15.56
N ARG A 23 -3.88 32.72 -14.31
CA ARG A 23 -3.90 33.87 -13.40
C ARG A 23 -2.76 33.73 -12.41
N ALA A 24 -1.78 34.62 -12.51
CA ALA A 24 -0.64 34.71 -11.60
C ALA A 24 -1.06 34.96 -10.14
N PRO A 25 -0.30 34.47 -9.14
CA PRO A 25 -0.58 34.70 -7.73
C PRO A 25 -0.18 36.13 -7.31
N THR A 26 -1.16 36.91 -6.87
CA THR A 26 -0.94 38.22 -6.25
C THR A 26 -0.37 38.02 -4.84
N ALA A 27 0.75 38.70 -4.55
CA ALA A 27 1.41 38.72 -3.25
C ALA A 27 0.50 39.32 -2.13
N PRO A 28 0.64 38.89 -0.87
CA PRO A 28 -0.12 39.46 0.22
C PRO A 28 0.45 40.82 0.65
N HIS A 29 -0.42 41.82 0.62
CA HIS A 29 -0.20 43.19 1.06
C HIS A 29 -0.09 43.24 2.60
N ARG A 30 1.05 43.70 3.11
CA ARG A 30 1.21 44.12 4.50
C ARG A 30 0.47 45.45 4.71
N GLN A 31 -0.45 45.50 5.65
CA GLN A 31 -0.83 46.74 6.32
C GLN A 31 -0.81 46.56 7.84
N MET A 32 0.09 47.32 8.46
CA MET A 32 0.09 47.72 9.86
C MET A 32 -0.95 48.83 10.05
N LEU A 33 -1.76 48.74 11.11
CA LEU A 33 -2.40 49.86 11.80
C LEU A 33 -2.95 49.30 13.12
N VAL A 34 -2.20 49.43 14.22
CA VAL A 34 -2.28 50.51 15.22
C VAL A 34 -3.73 50.77 15.65
N GLY A 35 -4.12 50.10 16.75
CA GLY A 35 -5.35 50.35 17.49
C GLY A 35 -4.99 50.58 18.96
N THR A 36 -5.35 51.75 19.44
CA THR A 36 -5.10 52.36 20.75
C THR A 36 -5.50 51.49 21.95
N GLU A 37 -4.61 51.49 22.94
CA GLU A 37 -4.78 50.88 24.26
C GLU A 37 -5.85 51.60 25.09
N THR A 38 -6.77 50.82 25.67
CA THR A 38 -7.55 51.24 26.84
C THR A 38 -6.97 50.53 28.07
N PRO A 39 -6.55 51.25 29.13
CA PRO A 39 -5.97 50.64 30.32
C PRO A 39 -7.00 49.78 31.05
N SER A 40 -6.75 48.47 31.08
CA SER A 40 -7.48 47.51 31.90
C SER A 40 -6.84 47.44 33.29
N CYS A 41 -7.70 47.50 34.31
CA CYS A 41 -7.35 47.58 35.73
C CYS A 41 -6.55 46.34 36.17
N TYR A 42 -5.36 46.57 36.73
CA TYR A 42 -4.50 45.53 37.30
C TYR A 42 -5.16 44.92 38.55
N ASP A 43 -5.61 43.67 38.46
CA ASP A 43 -5.63 42.77 39.61
C ASP A 43 -4.38 41.89 39.53
N SER A 44 -3.38 42.32 40.27
CA SER A 44 -2.07 41.68 40.42
C SER A 44 -2.19 40.38 41.21
N ASP A 45 -2.51 39.28 40.52
CA ASP A 45 -2.17 37.95 41.01
C ASP A 45 -0.65 37.78 40.87
N ASN A 46 0.05 37.88 42.00
CA ASN A 46 1.50 37.71 42.11
C ASN A 46 1.95 36.33 41.59
N GLU A 47 2.22 36.25 40.29
CA GLU A 47 2.86 35.12 39.65
C GLU A 47 4.36 35.17 40.00
N THR A 48 4.75 34.37 40.99
CA THR A 48 6.16 34.20 41.35
C THR A 48 6.89 33.55 40.17
N HIS A 49 7.57 34.37 39.36
CA HIS A 49 8.54 33.92 38.38
C HIS A 49 9.72 33.24 39.13
N TYR A 50 9.80 31.92 39.06
CA TYR A 50 10.95 31.18 39.57
C TYR A 50 12.07 31.26 38.53
N ASN A 51 13.13 32.00 38.86
CA ASN A 51 14.35 32.05 38.07
C ASN A 51 15.08 30.69 38.19
N ILE A 52 15.11 29.93 37.10
CA ILE A 52 15.61 28.53 37.07
C ILE A 52 17.14 28.48 37.25
N ASP A 53 17.84 29.57 36.97
CA ASP A 53 19.30 29.62 36.96
C ASP A 53 19.95 29.79 38.35
N THR A 54 19.14 29.88 39.42
CA THR A 54 19.65 30.06 40.81
C THR A 54 19.49 28.81 41.69
N ILE A 55 19.16 27.65 41.12
CA ILE A 55 18.91 26.43 41.90
C ILE A 55 20.22 25.67 42.15
N SER A 56 21.03 26.18 43.08
CA SER A 56 21.98 25.36 43.82
C SER A 56 21.18 24.36 44.67
N GLU A 57 21.51 23.07 44.56
CA GLU A 57 20.92 21.90 45.27
C GLU A 57 19.72 22.20 46.20
N PRO A 58 18.48 22.06 45.70
CA PRO A 58 17.32 22.38 46.51
C PRO A 58 17.14 21.33 47.61
N ASN A 59 17.10 21.81 48.86
CA ASN A 59 16.88 20.99 50.04
C ASN A 59 15.67 20.03 49.82
N PRO A 60 15.82 18.71 50.06
CA PRO A 60 14.78 17.71 49.86
C PRO A 60 13.43 18.05 50.54
N LYS A 61 13.44 18.77 51.67
CA LYS A 61 12.22 19.22 52.35
C LYS A 61 11.44 20.26 51.53
N VAL A 62 12.14 21.15 50.83
CA VAL A 62 11.53 22.20 49.97
C VAL A 62 10.89 21.56 48.75
N LEU A 63 11.59 20.61 48.10
CA LEU A 63 11.04 19.84 46.98
C LEU A 63 9.79 19.05 47.39
N ARG A 64 9.81 18.40 48.57
CA ARG A 64 8.64 17.67 49.08
C ARG A 64 7.46 18.61 49.35
N GLY A 65 7.72 19.79 49.90
CA GLY A 65 6.72 20.84 50.09
C GLY A 65 6.12 21.34 48.78
N MET A 66 6.95 21.60 47.77
CA MET A 66 6.51 21.99 46.43
C MET A 66 5.68 20.89 45.77
N LEU A 67 6.12 19.64 45.83
CA LEU A 67 5.40 18.50 45.27
C LEU A 67 4.00 18.32 45.90
N ILE A 68 3.89 18.46 47.22
CA ILE A 68 2.61 18.43 47.95
C ILE A 68 1.71 19.60 47.55
N LYS A 69 2.28 20.80 47.36
CA LYS A 69 1.54 21.99 46.95
C LYS A 69 1.04 21.88 45.50
N LEU A 70 1.86 21.32 44.61
CA LEU A 70 1.53 21.06 43.20
C LEU A 70 0.44 19.99 43.06
N THR A 71 0.55 18.89 43.82
CA THR A 71 -0.50 17.85 43.87
C THR A 71 -1.80 18.38 44.46
N LYS A 72 -1.77 19.24 45.50
CA LYS A 72 -2.99 19.90 46.02
C LYS A 72 -3.61 20.86 45.00
N ARG A 73 -2.82 21.66 44.28
CA ARG A 73 -3.32 22.56 43.22
C ARG A 73 -3.94 21.80 42.05
N ASN A 74 -3.29 20.72 41.59
CA ASN A 74 -3.84 19.87 40.53
C ASN A 74 -5.12 19.14 40.97
N LYS A 75 -5.23 18.75 42.25
CA LYS A 75 -6.45 18.14 42.81
C LYS A 75 -7.61 19.13 42.89
N ALA A 76 -7.36 20.41 43.18
CA ALA A 76 -8.36 21.47 43.24
C ALA A 76 -8.78 22.00 41.85
N ARG A 77 -7.85 22.03 40.88
CA ARG A 77 -8.16 22.41 39.48
C ARG A 77 -8.98 21.34 38.75
N ASN A 78 -8.84 20.07 39.16
CA ASN A 78 -9.58 18.94 38.59
C ASN A 78 -10.90 18.61 39.31
N SER A 79 -11.24 19.25 40.44
CA SER A 79 -12.46 18.89 41.19
C SER A 79 -13.71 19.66 40.79
N ASN A 80 -13.59 20.78 40.08
CA ASN A 80 -14.71 21.72 39.92
C ASN A 80 -15.37 21.71 38.52
N ALA A 81 -14.88 20.89 37.57
CA ALA A 81 -15.48 20.77 36.23
C ALA A 81 -15.76 19.33 35.78
N TYR A 82 -15.26 18.31 36.50
CA TYR A 82 -15.57 16.92 36.17
C TYR A 82 -16.87 16.53 36.86
N LYS A 83 -17.95 16.46 36.06
CA LYS A 83 -19.12 15.66 36.46
C LYS A 83 -18.61 14.30 36.90
N LYS A 84 -19.07 13.84 38.06
CA LYS A 84 -18.88 12.48 38.57
C LYS A 84 -18.98 11.49 37.39
N PRO A 85 -18.05 10.52 37.26
CA PRO A 85 -18.20 9.46 36.27
C PRO A 85 -19.63 8.94 36.37
N SER A 86 -20.25 8.71 35.21
CA SER A 86 -21.56 8.08 35.12
C SER A 86 -21.65 6.99 36.19
N CYS A 87 -22.61 7.08 37.12
CA CYS A 87 -22.85 6.12 38.21
C CYS A 87 -23.31 4.74 37.67
N CYS A 88 -22.84 4.33 36.50
CA CYS A 88 -22.95 2.97 36.01
C CYS A 88 -22.02 2.10 36.85
N SER A 89 -22.63 1.30 37.72
CA SER A 89 -21.95 0.30 38.56
C SER A 89 -21.11 -0.70 37.77
N ASP A 90 -21.27 -0.76 36.44
CA ASP A 90 -20.56 -1.66 35.54
C ASP A 90 -19.36 -1.02 34.81
N PHE A 91 -19.01 0.26 35.04
CA PHE A 91 -17.94 0.95 34.31
C PHE A 91 -16.61 0.19 34.37
N HIS A 92 -16.11 -0.10 35.59
CA HIS A 92 -14.84 -0.82 35.77
C HIS A 92 -14.91 -2.26 35.25
N GLN A 93 -16.08 -2.90 35.35
CA GLN A 93 -16.28 -4.25 34.84
C GLN A 93 -16.18 -4.28 33.31
N ARG A 94 -16.82 -3.34 32.61
CA ARG A 94 -16.73 -3.20 31.15
C ARG A 94 -15.33 -2.84 30.70
N LEU A 95 -14.65 -1.95 31.43
CA LEU A 95 -13.27 -1.57 31.15
C LEU A 95 -12.34 -2.79 31.25
N SER A 96 -12.43 -3.53 32.35
CA SER A 96 -11.66 -4.76 32.59
C SER A 96 -11.95 -5.82 31.54
N HIS A 97 -13.22 -6.03 31.19
CA HIS A 97 -13.61 -6.97 30.12
C HIS A 97 -13.00 -6.58 28.77
N THR A 98 -13.07 -5.30 28.41
CA THR A 98 -12.48 -4.76 27.16
C THR A 98 -10.96 -4.96 27.14
N TYR A 99 -10.29 -4.62 28.23
CA TYR A 99 -8.84 -4.80 28.37
C TYR A 99 -8.44 -6.27 28.26
N ASN A 100 -9.13 -7.17 28.97
CA ASN A 100 -8.82 -8.61 28.94
C ASN A 100 -9.04 -9.21 27.55
N ALA A 101 -10.14 -8.87 26.88
CA ALA A 101 -10.39 -9.32 25.52
C ALA A 101 -9.30 -8.84 24.54
N LEU A 102 -8.85 -7.59 24.66
CA LEU A 102 -7.76 -7.07 23.83
C LEU A 102 -6.37 -7.59 24.22
N LYS A 103 -6.19 -8.04 25.46
CA LYS A 103 -4.96 -8.68 25.92
C LYS A 103 -4.78 -10.06 25.28
N GLU A 104 -5.88 -10.77 25.02
CA GLU A 104 -5.88 -12.06 24.33
C GLU A 104 -5.74 -11.92 22.80
N ALA A 105 -6.09 -10.75 22.25
CA ALA A 105 -5.91 -10.45 20.85
C ALA A 105 -4.41 -10.33 20.46
N PRO A 106 -4.04 -10.68 19.21
CA PRO A 106 -2.73 -10.35 18.68
C PRO A 106 -2.44 -8.85 18.83
N LYS A 107 -1.22 -8.48 19.22
CA LYS A 107 -0.82 -7.07 19.31
C LYS A 107 -0.99 -6.39 17.96
N LEU A 108 -1.46 -5.14 17.95
CA LEU A 108 -1.55 -4.36 16.73
C LEU A 108 -0.13 -4.16 16.17
N THR A 109 0.03 -4.43 14.88
CA THR A 109 1.24 -4.28 14.06
C THR A 109 0.88 -3.52 12.79
N THR A 110 1.90 -3.08 12.05
CA THR A 110 1.70 -2.50 10.71
C THR A 110 1.05 -3.48 9.72
N LYS A 111 1.15 -4.78 9.97
CA LYS A 111 0.75 -5.86 9.05
C LYS A 111 -0.64 -6.43 9.33
N ASN A 112 -1.16 -6.28 10.55
CA ASN A 112 -2.40 -6.94 10.96
C ASN A 112 -3.58 -5.99 11.19
N TRP A 113 -3.48 -4.71 10.78
CA TRP A 113 -4.56 -3.72 10.94
C TRP A 113 -5.94 -4.24 10.48
N TYR A 114 -6.02 -4.91 9.34
CA TYR A 114 -7.29 -5.40 8.78
C TYR A 114 -7.92 -6.55 9.54
N THR A 115 -7.11 -7.40 10.20
CA THR A 115 -7.62 -8.47 11.07
C THR A 115 -7.91 -7.92 12.46
N TRP A 116 -7.06 -7.02 12.94
CA TRP A 116 -7.14 -6.43 14.28
C TRP A 116 -8.32 -5.47 14.43
N ASN A 117 -8.54 -4.59 13.46
CA ASN A 117 -9.56 -3.53 13.55
C ASN A 117 -11.00 -4.07 13.69
N PRO A 118 -11.46 -5.05 12.88
CA PRO A 118 -12.78 -5.67 13.09
C PRO A 118 -12.90 -6.31 14.48
N HIS A 119 -11.85 -6.93 14.99
CA HIS A 119 -11.85 -7.53 16.32
C HIS A 119 -11.96 -6.46 17.43
N PHE A 120 -11.18 -5.39 17.34
CA PHE A 120 -11.25 -4.26 18.27
C PHE A 120 -12.63 -3.60 18.27
N ARG A 121 -13.20 -3.31 17.09
CA ARG A 121 -14.56 -2.76 17.00
C ARG A 121 -15.61 -3.76 17.50
N GLY A 122 -15.41 -5.05 17.25
CA GLY A 122 -16.27 -6.13 17.77
C GLY A 122 -16.32 -6.12 19.30
N ILE A 123 -15.17 -6.03 19.97
CA ILE A 123 -15.09 -5.94 21.43
C ILE A 123 -15.82 -4.69 21.93
N LEU A 124 -15.56 -3.53 21.32
CA LEU A 124 -16.21 -2.27 21.73
C LEU A 124 -17.70 -2.22 21.43
N SER A 125 -18.20 -2.99 20.45
CA SER A 125 -19.61 -3.00 20.05
C SER A 125 -20.56 -3.41 21.18
N ASN A 126 -20.06 -4.22 22.13
CA ASN A 126 -20.77 -4.59 23.35
C ASN A 126 -20.91 -3.44 24.36
N TRP A 127 -20.25 -2.31 24.10
CA TRP A 127 -20.29 -1.09 24.89
C TRP A 127 -20.62 0.13 24.02
N PRO A 128 -21.92 0.39 23.78
CA PRO A 128 -22.36 1.44 22.85
C PRO A 128 -21.81 2.84 23.14
N VAL A 129 -21.56 3.17 24.41
CA VAL A 129 -20.95 4.46 24.79
C VAL A 129 -19.50 4.54 24.30
N ALA A 130 -18.70 3.49 24.49
CA ALA A 130 -17.33 3.43 23.98
C ALA A 130 -17.28 3.54 22.45
N MET A 131 -18.22 2.88 21.75
CA MET A 131 -18.36 3.03 20.28
C MET A 131 -18.65 4.48 19.88
N LYS A 132 -19.48 5.20 20.63
CA LYS A 132 -19.76 6.62 20.35
C LYS A 132 -18.53 7.52 20.51
N HIS A 133 -17.68 7.23 21.49
CA HIS A 133 -16.37 7.88 21.65
C HIS A 133 -15.45 7.55 20.47
N LEU A 134 -15.39 6.28 20.05
CA LEU A 134 -14.55 5.85 18.93
C LEU A 134 -14.96 6.51 17.61
N ASP A 135 -16.26 6.59 17.34
CA ASP A 135 -16.81 7.15 16.10
C ASP A 135 -16.96 8.68 16.14
N SER A 136 -16.54 9.35 17.24
CA SER A 136 -16.70 10.80 17.47
C SER A 136 -18.13 11.32 17.30
N THR A 137 -19.13 10.48 17.58
CA THR A 137 -20.54 10.92 17.58
C THR A 137 -20.90 11.69 18.85
N MET A 138 -20.01 11.70 19.85
CA MET A 138 -20.07 12.58 21.02
C MET A 138 -18.89 13.55 20.98
N THR A 139 -19.18 14.84 20.86
CA THR A 139 -18.15 15.88 20.96
C THR A 139 -17.78 16.13 22.43
N PRO A 140 -16.57 16.64 22.73
CA PRO A 140 -16.14 16.94 24.10
C PRO A 140 -17.06 17.92 24.86
N GLU A 141 -17.78 18.79 24.15
CA GLU A 141 -18.73 19.76 24.72
C GLU A 141 -20.06 19.10 25.09
N HIS A 142 -20.31 17.89 24.59
CA HIS A 142 -21.55 17.18 24.82
C HIS A 142 -21.66 16.74 26.29
N LYS A 143 -22.79 17.02 26.94
CA LYS A 143 -23.01 16.72 28.38
C LYS A 143 -22.85 15.24 28.77
N LYS A 144 -22.89 14.32 27.79
CA LYS A 144 -22.72 12.87 27.96
C LYS A 144 -21.33 12.37 27.61
N TYR A 145 -20.42 13.24 27.19
CA TYR A 145 -19.04 12.87 26.91
C TYR A 145 -18.34 12.53 28.22
N ASP A 146 -17.75 11.34 28.28
CA ASP A 146 -17.04 10.86 29.46
C ASP A 146 -15.52 10.93 29.22
N HIS A 147 -14.88 11.98 29.75
CA HIS A 147 -13.44 12.18 29.61
C HIS A 147 -12.61 11.05 30.24
N ALA A 148 -13.11 10.44 31.32
CA ALA A 148 -12.40 9.34 31.97
C ALA A 148 -12.45 8.09 31.11
N LEU A 149 -13.62 7.77 30.56
CA LEU A 149 -13.78 6.68 29.58
C LEU A 149 -12.86 6.87 28.37
N ASP A 150 -12.84 8.08 27.81
CA ASP A 150 -12.03 8.39 26.63
C ASP A 150 -10.53 8.15 26.89
N GLY A 151 -10.01 8.66 28.00
CA GLY A 151 -8.62 8.47 28.41
C GLY A 151 -8.23 7.01 28.69
N GLU A 152 -9.12 6.24 29.33
CA GLU A 152 -8.89 4.82 29.58
C GLU A 152 -8.90 4.00 28.28
N LEU A 153 -9.83 4.29 27.35
CA LEU A 153 -9.86 3.64 26.04
C LEU A 153 -8.63 3.98 25.20
N CYS A 154 -8.12 5.21 25.28
CA CYS A 154 -6.83 5.59 24.70
C CYS A 154 -5.68 4.72 25.25
N THR A 155 -5.63 4.55 26.57
CA THR A 155 -4.61 3.75 27.25
C THR A 155 -4.71 2.27 26.84
N ILE A 156 -5.91 1.72 26.76
CA ILE A 156 -6.16 0.35 26.29
C ILE A 156 -5.67 0.19 24.84
N LEU A 157 -6.05 1.12 23.95
CA LEU A 157 -5.63 1.12 22.55
C LEU A 157 -4.10 1.17 22.42
N GLN A 158 -3.44 2.05 23.18
CA GLN A 158 -1.98 2.13 23.23
C GLN A 158 -1.35 0.82 23.73
N SER A 159 -1.88 0.23 24.81
CA SER A 159 -1.36 -1.01 25.38
C SER A 159 -1.54 -2.23 24.47
N SER A 160 -2.49 -2.16 23.53
CA SER A 160 -2.76 -3.21 22.55
C SER A 160 -1.77 -3.20 21.38
N ALA A 161 -0.98 -2.14 21.22
CA ALA A 161 0.02 -2.02 20.18
C ALA A 161 1.34 -2.72 20.53
N LEU A 162 2.04 -3.20 19.50
CA LEU A 162 3.40 -3.70 19.64
C LEU A 162 4.37 -2.51 19.70
N LEU A 163 4.95 -2.27 20.88
CA LEU A 163 5.78 -1.09 21.15
C LEU A 163 7.28 -1.29 20.83
N ALA A 164 7.68 -2.44 20.27
CA ALA A 164 9.08 -2.78 20.00
C ALA A 164 9.24 -3.62 18.73
N GLY A 165 10.42 -3.57 18.12
CA GLY A 165 10.77 -4.32 16.90
C GLY A 165 10.59 -3.52 15.59
N ASN A 166 10.77 -4.18 14.46
CA ASN A 166 10.74 -3.55 13.13
C ASN A 166 9.34 -3.04 12.72
N ASP A 167 8.28 -3.58 13.33
CA ASP A 167 6.90 -3.17 13.11
C ASP A 167 6.41 -2.18 14.20
N ASN A 168 7.33 -1.52 14.91
CA ASN A 168 7.02 -0.55 15.95
C ASN A 168 6.47 0.76 15.36
N PHE A 169 5.31 1.19 15.84
CA PHE A 169 4.68 2.47 15.48
C PHE A 169 4.44 3.37 16.71
N ASN A 170 5.29 3.27 17.73
CA ASN A 170 5.28 4.15 18.91
C ASN A 170 5.24 5.63 18.55
N TYR A 171 5.88 6.02 17.46
CA TYR A 171 5.88 7.39 16.96
C TYR A 171 4.45 7.93 16.67
N LEU A 172 3.47 7.03 16.44
CA LEU A 172 2.06 7.39 16.28
C LEU A 172 1.39 7.79 17.60
N PHE A 173 1.91 7.27 18.72
CA PHE A 173 1.44 7.61 20.07
C PHE A 173 2.17 8.82 20.66
N VAL A 174 3.36 9.15 20.14
CA VAL A 174 4.11 10.33 20.58
C VAL A 174 3.26 11.58 20.33
N GLN A 175 3.01 12.26 21.44
CA GLN A 175 2.25 13.47 21.51
C GLN A 175 3.20 14.68 21.42
N PRO A 176 2.92 15.69 20.57
CA PRO A 176 3.71 16.92 20.56
C PRO A 176 3.69 17.62 21.93
N THR A 177 4.82 18.19 22.32
CA THR A 177 4.93 19.01 23.54
C THR A 177 3.86 20.11 23.51
N ASN A 178 3.08 20.22 24.59
CA ASN A 178 1.97 21.18 24.77
C ASN A 178 0.67 20.90 23.99
N SER A 179 0.53 19.73 23.34
CA SER A 179 -0.77 19.38 22.74
C SER A 179 -1.75 18.81 23.78
N GLU A 180 -3.05 18.86 23.48
CA GLU A 180 -4.07 18.19 24.30
C GLU A 180 -3.88 16.68 24.28
N PRO A 181 -4.13 15.95 25.40
CA PRO A 181 -4.12 14.50 25.42
C PRO A 181 -4.94 13.90 24.28
N TRP A 182 -4.48 12.77 23.76
CA TRP A 182 -5.18 12.07 22.69
C TRP A 182 -6.64 11.81 23.07
N LYS A 183 -7.55 12.26 22.21
CA LYS A 183 -8.93 11.79 22.20
C LYS A 183 -8.99 10.46 21.46
N LEU A 184 -9.82 9.52 21.93
CA LEU A 184 -9.88 8.16 21.38
C LEU A 184 -10.06 8.16 19.86
N HIS A 185 -11.03 8.93 19.37
CA HIS A 185 -11.27 9.06 17.93
C HIS A 185 -10.06 9.56 17.17
N ASN A 186 -9.39 10.61 17.66
CA ASN A 186 -8.24 11.21 16.99
C ASN A 186 -7.09 10.21 16.90
N LEU A 187 -6.83 9.48 17.99
CA LEU A 187 -5.80 8.46 18.01
C LEU A 187 -6.13 7.31 17.04
N TYR A 188 -7.37 6.81 17.08
CA TYR A 188 -7.83 5.76 16.19
C TYR A 188 -7.78 6.18 14.71
N CYS A 189 -8.20 7.40 14.38
CA CYS A 189 -8.12 7.95 13.02
C CYS A 189 -6.68 8.12 12.54
N ARG A 190 -5.76 8.54 13.42
CA ARG A 190 -4.33 8.61 13.12
C ARG A 190 -3.77 7.23 12.80
N LEU A 191 -4.03 6.24 13.67
CA LEU A 191 -3.63 4.84 13.43
C LEU A 191 -4.18 4.33 12.10
N LYS A 192 -5.48 4.48 11.85
CA LYS A 192 -6.12 4.08 10.60
C LYS A 192 -5.44 4.72 9.39
N THR A 193 -5.16 6.02 9.47
CA THR A 193 -4.58 6.78 8.34
C THR A 193 -3.16 6.32 8.04
N ASP A 194 -2.29 6.24 9.06
CA ASP A 194 -0.89 5.87 8.85
C ASP A 194 -0.74 4.39 8.48
N LEU A 195 -1.50 3.49 9.10
CA LEU A 195 -1.45 2.06 8.80
C LEU A 195 -1.99 1.75 7.40
N THR A 196 -3.06 2.43 6.95
CA THR A 196 -3.55 2.27 5.57
C THR A 196 -2.69 3.00 4.54
N LYS A 197 -1.97 4.06 4.93
CA LYS A 197 -1.00 4.73 4.04
C LYS A 197 0.17 3.81 3.71
N MET A 198 0.73 3.12 4.71
CA MET A 198 1.80 2.16 4.51
C MET A 198 1.38 1.01 3.60
N GLU A 199 0.15 0.54 3.76
CA GLU A 199 -0.43 -0.47 2.87
C GLU A 199 -0.57 0.03 1.43
N LYS A 200 -1.06 1.27 1.21
CA LYS A 200 -1.11 1.88 -0.12
C LYS A 200 0.27 1.99 -0.75
N VAL A 201 1.30 2.33 0.03
CA VAL A 201 2.69 2.37 -0.43
C VAL A 201 3.19 0.96 -0.79
N ALA A 202 2.91 -0.04 0.04
CA ALA A 202 3.28 -1.43 -0.23
C ALA A 202 2.59 -1.96 -1.50
N LYS A 203 1.29 -1.72 -1.64
CA LYS A 203 0.50 -2.07 -2.83
C LYS A 203 1.01 -1.35 -4.08
N SER A 204 1.30 -0.06 -3.98
CA SER A 204 1.87 0.73 -5.08
C SER A 204 3.25 0.20 -5.48
N THR A 205 4.09 -0.16 -4.50
CA THR A 205 5.41 -0.78 -4.74
C THR A 205 5.24 -2.12 -5.46
N LEU A 206 4.34 -2.99 -5.00
CA LEU A 206 4.04 -4.26 -5.66
C LEU A 206 3.56 -4.06 -7.10
N LEU A 207 2.70 -3.07 -7.35
CA LEU A 207 2.24 -2.74 -8.70
C LEU A 207 3.35 -2.17 -9.59
N ASN A 208 4.25 -1.34 -9.03
CA ASN A 208 5.41 -0.85 -9.76
C ASN A 208 6.37 -1.99 -10.15
N GLU A 209 6.58 -2.95 -9.25
CA GLU A 209 7.37 -4.14 -9.54
C GLU A 209 6.73 -5.04 -10.60
N VAL A 210 5.39 -5.11 -10.68
CA VAL A 210 4.69 -5.80 -11.79
C VAL A 210 5.15 -5.24 -13.13
N GLY A 211 5.21 -3.91 -13.28
CA GLY A 211 5.66 -3.26 -14.52
C GLY A 211 7.13 -3.53 -14.90
N LYS A 212 7.94 -4.03 -13.96
CA LYS A 212 9.34 -4.41 -14.21
C LYS A 212 9.50 -5.87 -14.64
N ILE A 213 8.44 -6.68 -14.53
CA ILE A 213 8.46 -8.06 -15.00
C ILE A 213 8.44 -8.03 -16.52
N HIS A 214 9.49 -8.58 -17.14
CA HIS A 214 9.61 -8.66 -18.58
C HIS A 214 10.06 -10.03 -19.05
N MET A 215 9.71 -10.35 -20.29
CA MET A 215 10.13 -11.59 -20.93
C MET A 215 11.57 -11.46 -21.41
N PHE A 216 12.43 -12.40 -21.01
CA PHE A 216 13.81 -12.47 -21.48
C PHE A 216 13.97 -13.64 -22.44
N GLN A 217 14.68 -13.41 -23.56
CA GLN A 217 15.05 -14.45 -24.52
C GLN A 217 13.84 -15.27 -25.03
N ALA A 218 12.68 -14.63 -25.19
CA ALA A 218 11.44 -15.30 -25.61
C ALA A 218 11.03 -16.51 -24.74
N ASN A 219 11.48 -16.58 -23.49
CA ASN A 219 11.19 -17.69 -22.58
C ASN A 219 9.93 -17.41 -21.75
N VAL A 220 8.80 -17.95 -22.22
CA VAL A 220 7.50 -17.76 -21.56
C VAL A 220 7.40 -18.52 -20.25
N CYS A 221 8.07 -19.66 -20.12
CA CYS A 221 8.12 -20.42 -18.86
C CYS A 221 8.69 -19.58 -17.72
N LYS A 222 9.81 -18.91 -17.99
CA LYS A 222 10.48 -18.03 -17.01
C LYS A 222 9.62 -16.80 -16.70
N LEU A 223 8.95 -16.23 -17.70
CA LEU A 223 8.00 -15.14 -17.50
C LEU A 223 6.86 -15.55 -16.56
N ILE A 224 6.19 -16.68 -16.84
CA ILE A 224 5.09 -17.22 -16.04
C ILE A 224 5.55 -17.48 -14.60
N ALA A 225 6.73 -18.10 -14.42
CA ALA A 225 7.30 -18.34 -13.10
C ALA A 225 7.55 -17.04 -12.33
N ASN A 226 8.09 -16.01 -12.98
CA ASN A 226 8.33 -14.69 -12.37
C ASN A 226 7.01 -14.01 -11.96
N ILE A 227 5.98 -14.05 -12.82
CA ILE A 227 4.65 -13.53 -12.52
C ILE A 227 4.04 -14.26 -11.32
N ASN A 228 4.06 -15.61 -11.31
CA ASN A 228 3.53 -16.41 -10.21
C ASN A 228 4.25 -16.14 -8.89
N LYS A 229 5.59 -16.06 -8.91
CA LYS A 229 6.39 -15.72 -7.74
C LYS A 229 6.03 -14.35 -7.18
N HIS A 230 5.79 -13.36 -8.04
CA HIS A 230 5.39 -12.02 -7.62
C HIS A 230 4.00 -12.00 -6.97
N TRP A 231 3.03 -12.73 -7.55
CA TRP A 231 1.69 -12.86 -6.98
C TRP A 231 1.70 -13.56 -5.62
N ALA A 232 2.43 -14.66 -5.49
CA ALA A 232 2.59 -15.37 -4.21
C ALA A 232 3.25 -14.47 -3.14
N LYS A 233 4.23 -13.64 -3.54
CA LYS A 233 4.83 -12.64 -2.64
C LYS A 233 3.79 -11.61 -2.19
N ALA A 234 3.00 -11.06 -3.10
CA ALA A 234 1.95 -10.09 -2.74
C ALA A 234 0.94 -10.70 -1.77
N GLU A 235 0.50 -11.94 -2.02
CA GLU A 235 -0.41 -12.69 -1.14
C GLU A 235 0.20 -12.92 0.25
N SER A 236 1.47 -13.30 0.33
CA SER A 236 2.18 -13.46 1.60
C SER A 236 2.30 -12.16 2.42
N MET A 237 2.22 -11.01 1.75
CA MET A 237 2.19 -9.68 2.38
C MET A 237 0.77 -9.23 2.75
N GLY A 238 -0.24 -10.08 2.56
CA GLY A 238 -1.65 -9.75 2.80
C GLY A 238 -2.29 -8.91 1.71
N HIS A 239 -1.68 -8.86 0.51
CA HIS A 239 -2.22 -8.10 -0.62
C HIS A 239 -2.69 -9.03 -1.74
N THR A 240 -4.00 -9.10 -1.93
CA THR A 240 -4.59 -9.82 -3.07
C THR A 240 -4.55 -8.93 -4.32
N LEU A 241 -3.67 -9.26 -5.28
CA LEU A 241 -3.62 -8.60 -6.58
C LEU A 241 -4.67 -9.21 -7.52
N PRO A 242 -5.46 -8.40 -8.25
CA PRO A 242 -6.46 -8.91 -9.19
C PRO A 242 -5.86 -9.83 -10.26
N GLU A 243 -6.49 -10.98 -10.49
CA GLU A 243 -6.04 -11.95 -11.49
C GLU A 243 -6.04 -11.36 -12.91
N ILE A 244 -6.97 -10.44 -13.21
CA ILE A 244 -7.00 -9.71 -14.49
C ILE A 244 -5.69 -8.95 -14.78
N LEU A 245 -4.98 -8.47 -13.75
CA LEU A 245 -3.67 -7.83 -13.94
C LEU A 245 -2.60 -8.86 -14.30
N LYS A 246 -2.71 -10.08 -13.77
CA LYS A 246 -1.83 -11.21 -14.06
C LYS A 246 -1.93 -11.62 -15.53
N VAL A 247 -3.17 -11.75 -16.01
CA VAL A 247 -3.50 -12.02 -17.42
C VAL A 247 -2.98 -10.92 -18.33
N LYS A 248 -3.33 -9.65 -18.05
CA LYS A 248 -2.89 -8.49 -18.86
C LYS A 248 -1.37 -8.40 -18.94
N MET A 249 -0.67 -8.66 -17.83
CA MET A 249 0.79 -8.64 -17.81
C MET A 249 1.38 -9.73 -18.70
N LEU A 250 0.88 -10.97 -18.60
CA LEU A 250 1.35 -12.08 -19.43
C LEU A 250 1.13 -11.81 -20.92
N ILE A 251 -0.08 -11.36 -21.30
CA ILE A 251 -0.40 -10.99 -22.68
C ILE A 251 0.52 -9.86 -23.18
N HIS A 252 0.65 -8.79 -22.41
CA HIS A 252 1.43 -7.63 -22.80
C HIS A 252 2.90 -7.99 -23.05
N GLN A 253 3.52 -8.72 -22.12
CA GLN A 253 4.93 -9.12 -22.23
C GLN A 253 5.15 -10.14 -23.35
N ALA A 254 4.25 -11.12 -23.51
CA ALA A 254 4.39 -12.13 -24.55
C ALA A 254 4.15 -11.54 -25.96
N ARG A 255 3.22 -10.58 -26.11
CA ARG A 255 2.88 -9.96 -27.40
C ARG A 255 4.03 -9.18 -28.04
N TYR A 256 4.97 -8.65 -27.24
CA TYR A 256 6.15 -7.96 -27.77
C TYR A 256 7.10 -8.86 -28.54
N ILE A 257 7.01 -10.17 -28.33
CA ILE A 257 7.80 -11.14 -29.08
C ILE A 257 6.95 -11.69 -30.22
N THR A 258 7.38 -11.40 -31.45
CA THR A 258 6.68 -11.77 -32.70
C THR A 258 6.25 -13.23 -32.73
N LEU A 259 7.09 -14.12 -32.18
CA LEU A 259 6.82 -15.56 -32.11
C LEU A 259 5.52 -15.92 -31.37
N TYR A 260 5.10 -15.14 -30.37
CA TYR A 260 3.89 -15.40 -29.59
C TYR A 260 2.68 -14.59 -30.05
N HIS A 261 2.89 -13.59 -30.92
CA HIS A 261 1.84 -12.64 -31.32
C HIS A 261 0.59 -13.35 -31.86
N HIS A 262 0.76 -14.26 -32.83
CA HIS A 262 -0.36 -14.98 -33.44
C HIS A 262 -1.13 -15.86 -32.45
N CYS A 263 -0.42 -16.57 -31.57
CA CYS A 263 -1.04 -17.40 -30.52
C CYS A 263 -1.90 -16.55 -29.59
N ILE A 264 -1.41 -15.38 -29.18
CA ILE A 264 -2.14 -14.47 -28.30
C ILE A 264 -3.39 -13.91 -28.99
N THR A 265 -3.28 -13.43 -30.24
CA THR A 265 -4.43 -12.91 -31.00
C THR A 265 -5.53 -13.96 -31.11
N MET A 266 -5.18 -15.20 -31.45
CA MET A 266 -6.12 -16.31 -31.52
C MET A 266 -6.81 -16.58 -30.17
N LEU A 267 -6.06 -16.55 -29.06
CA LEU A 267 -6.64 -16.74 -27.72
C LEU A 267 -7.59 -15.59 -27.33
N GLU A 268 -7.31 -14.36 -27.77
CA GLU A 268 -8.20 -13.22 -27.55
C GLU A 268 -9.48 -13.33 -28.38
N ASP A 269 -9.36 -13.65 -29.67
CA ASP A 269 -10.49 -13.79 -30.59
C ASP A 269 -11.46 -14.89 -30.16
N THR A 270 -10.93 -15.94 -29.51
CA THR A 270 -11.73 -17.05 -28.95
C THR A 270 -12.24 -16.79 -27.53
N GLY A 271 -11.89 -15.64 -26.93
CA GLY A 271 -12.25 -15.30 -25.54
C GLY A 271 -11.49 -16.08 -24.46
N MET A 272 -10.58 -16.98 -24.85
CA MET A 272 -9.81 -17.83 -23.95
C MET A 272 -8.69 -17.08 -23.22
N ALA A 273 -8.26 -15.93 -23.73
CA ALA A 273 -7.22 -15.10 -23.13
C ALA A 273 -7.60 -14.51 -21.76
N SER A 274 -8.85 -14.61 -21.31
CA SER A 274 -9.31 -14.11 -20.01
C SER A 274 -8.95 -15.02 -18.83
N ASN A 275 -8.70 -16.30 -19.08
CA ASN A 275 -8.34 -17.28 -18.05
C ASN A 275 -6.81 -17.48 -18.00
N TYR A 276 -6.21 -17.24 -16.83
CA TYR A 276 -4.75 -17.28 -16.68
C TYR A 276 -4.16 -18.68 -16.94
N GLU A 277 -4.81 -19.74 -16.49
CA GLU A 277 -4.32 -21.11 -16.64
C GLU A 277 -4.39 -21.61 -18.08
N VAL A 278 -5.49 -21.28 -18.78
CA VAL A 278 -5.67 -21.59 -20.21
C VAL A 278 -4.59 -20.86 -21.03
N LEU A 279 -4.40 -19.56 -20.75
CA LEU A 279 -3.36 -18.75 -21.40
C LEU A 279 -1.96 -19.32 -21.16
N CYS A 280 -1.62 -19.70 -19.92
CA CYS A 280 -0.33 -20.32 -19.61
C CYS A 280 -0.14 -21.62 -20.40
N THR A 281 -1.13 -22.51 -20.38
CA THR A 281 -1.08 -23.81 -21.06
C THR A 281 -0.87 -23.67 -22.56
N ALA A 282 -1.60 -22.74 -23.19
CA ALA A 282 -1.46 -22.47 -24.62
C ALA A 282 -0.07 -21.93 -24.97
N LEU A 283 0.45 -20.98 -24.18
CA LEU A 283 1.79 -20.42 -24.40
C LEU A 283 2.90 -21.43 -24.17
N PHE A 284 2.78 -22.32 -23.17
CA PHE A 284 3.72 -23.43 -22.96
C PHE A 284 3.76 -24.35 -24.17
N LYS A 285 2.60 -24.84 -24.62
CA LYS A 285 2.50 -25.71 -25.81
C LYS A 285 3.09 -25.05 -27.05
N HIS A 286 2.87 -23.74 -27.22
CA HIS A 286 3.44 -22.99 -28.32
C HIS A 286 4.97 -22.92 -28.24
N GLN A 287 5.53 -22.67 -27.06
CA GLN A 287 6.98 -22.69 -26.86
C GLN A 287 7.59 -24.07 -27.17
N ASP A 288 6.97 -25.14 -26.66
CA ASP A 288 7.45 -26.52 -26.88
C ASP A 288 7.42 -26.93 -28.36
N SER A 289 6.40 -26.45 -29.10
CA SER A 289 6.31 -26.63 -30.55
C SER A 289 7.47 -25.94 -31.29
N MET A 290 7.79 -24.70 -30.90
CA MET A 290 8.89 -23.94 -31.49
C MET A 290 10.27 -24.57 -31.23
N THR A 291 10.49 -25.10 -30.01
CA THR A 291 11.75 -25.77 -29.68
C THR A 291 11.91 -27.06 -30.49
N THR A 292 10.84 -27.87 -30.57
CA THR A 292 10.83 -29.12 -31.35
C THR A 292 11.12 -28.85 -32.83
N GLN A 293 10.49 -27.82 -33.41
CA GLN A 293 10.74 -27.43 -34.81
C GLN A 293 12.19 -26.99 -35.05
N THR A 294 12.80 -26.31 -34.08
CA THR A 294 14.19 -25.84 -34.19
C THR A 294 15.18 -27.01 -34.13
N ASP A 295 14.92 -27.99 -33.25
CA ASP A 295 15.77 -29.18 -33.11
C ASP A 295 15.74 -30.07 -34.37
N HIS A 296 14.57 -30.21 -35.00
CA HIS A 296 14.45 -30.92 -36.28
C HIS A 296 15.26 -30.22 -37.38
N ARG A 297 15.12 -28.90 -37.54
CA ARG A 297 15.89 -28.13 -38.53
C ARG A 297 17.40 -28.22 -38.30
N ALA A 298 17.85 -28.16 -37.04
CA ALA A 298 19.26 -28.29 -36.71
C ALA A 298 19.80 -29.69 -37.05
N SER A 299 18.97 -30.73 -36.88
CA SER A 299 19.31 -32.12 -37.23
C SER A 299 19.40 -32.32 -38.75
N ASP A 300 18.45 -31.76 -39.50
CA ASP A 300 18.44 -31.82 -40.97
C ASP A 300 19.67 -31.11 -41.56
N LEU A 301 20.05 -29.96 -40.99
CA LEU A 301 21.20 -29.18 -41.46
C LEU A 301 22.52 -29.91 -41.18
N LYS A 302 22.64 -30.60 -40.03
CA LYS A 302 23.78 -31.48 -39.73
C LYS A 302 23.86 -32.67 -40.68
N SER A 303 22.72 -33.30 -40.99
CA SER A 303 22.64 -34.41 -41.95
C SER A 303 23.04 -33.96 -43.36
N ALA A 304 22.53 -32.83 -43.82
CA ALA A 304 22.90 -32.24 -45.11
C ALA A 304 24.40 -31.90 -45.18
N GLN A 305 24.98 -31.33 -44.12
CA GLN A 305 26.40 -31.03 -44.07
C GLN A 305 27.27 -32.29 -44.08
N ALA A 306 26.88 -33.35 -43.36
CA ALA A 306 27.58 -34.64 -43.38
C ALA A 306 27.55 -35.28 -44.78
N ASN A 307 26.39 -35.28 -45.45
CA ASN A 307 26.26 -35.80 -46.81
C ASN A 307 27.07 -35.00 -47.84
N LEU A 308 27.23 -33.68 -47.63
CA LEU A 308 28.03 -32.83 -48.50
C LEU A 308 29.53 -33.11 -48.33
N ALA A 309 30.00 -33.31 -47.09
CA ALA A 309 31.37 -33.73 -46.81
C ALA A 309 31.70 -35.13 -47.36
N ASP A 310 30.79 -36.09 -47.22
CA ASP A 310 30.98 -37.46 -47.75
C ASP A 310 30.90 -37.52 -49.28
N GLY A 311 30.15 -36.60 -49.91
CA GLY A 311 30.06 -36.47 -51.36
C GLY A 311 31.32 -35.87 -52.00
N GLU A 312 32.04 -35.02 -51.26
CA GLU A 312 33.30 -34.41 -51.73
C GLU A 312 34.45 -35.42 -51.81
N VAL A 313 34.40 -36.52 -51.05
CA VAL A 313 35.42 -37.59 -51.04
C VAL A 313 35.31 -38.55 -52.23
N LYS A 314 34.19 -38.58 -52.96
CA LYS A 314 33.95 -39.59 -54.02
C LYS A 314 34.17 -39.14 -55.46
N ASN A 315 34.56 -37.88 -55.70
CA ASN A 315 34.74 -37.35 -57.06
C ASN A 315 36.21 -37.21 -57.52
N GLU A 316 37.21 -37.56 -56.72
CA GLU A 316 38.61 -37.50 -57.16
C GLU A 316 39.05 -38.70 -58.05
N GLU A 317 38.32 -39.82 -58.06
CA GLU A 317 38.72 -41.00 -58.88
C GLU A 317 38.23 -40.98 -60.33
N ALA A 318 37.40 -40.01 -60.74
CA ALA A 318 36.83 -40.00 -62.10
C ALA A 318 37.62 -39.17 -63.13
N TYR A 319 38.69 -38.46 -62.74
CA TYR A 319 39.45 -37.57 -63.64
C TYR A 319 40.72 -38.18 -64.24
N HIS A 320 40.72 -39.49 -64.55
CA HIS A 320 41.91 -40.17 -65.07
C HIS A 320 41.81 -40.91 -66.42
N TRP A 321 40.69 -40.87 -67.14
CA TRP A 321 40.59 -41.64 -68.38
C TRP A 321 40.12 -40.81 -69.57
N GLY A 322 41.10 -40.26 -70.28
CA GLY A 322 40.89 -39.60 -71.56
C GLY A 322 42.17 -39.08 -72.19
N LYS A 323 43.24 -39.89 -72.27
CA LYS A 323 44.32 -39.59 -73.21
C LYS A 323 43.79 -39.85 -74.64
N PRO A 324 43.79 -38.86 -75.55
CA PRO A 324 43.55 -39.13 -76.95
C PRO A 324 44.73 -39.95 -77.49
N GLY A 325 44.45 -41.16 -77.97
CA GLY A 325 45.43 -41.98 -78.66
C GLY A 325 45.81 -41.37 -80.02
N PRO A 326 47.09 -41.45 -80.42
CA PRO A 326 47.53 -41.08 -81.75
C PRO A 326 47.24 -42.21 -82.75
N ASP A 327 47.35 -41.87 -84.04
CA ASP A 327 47.33 -42.73 -85.24
C ASP A 327 45.94 -42.84 -85.90
N GLY A 328 45.78 -42.60 -87.20
CA GLY A 328 46.75 -42.40 -88.27
C GLY A 328 46.14 -42.91 -89.59
N VAL A 329 46.34 -42.13 -90.65
CA VAL A 329 46.36 -42.47 -92.11
C VAL A 329 45.14 -43.14 -92.74
#